data_AF-A0A3B9GPQ6-F1
#
_entry.id   AF-A0A3B9GPQ6-F1
#
_cell.length_a   1.000
_cell.length_b   1.000
_cell.length_c   1.000
_cell.angle_alpha   90.00
_cell.angle_beta   90.00
_cell.angle_gamma   90.00
#
_symmetry.space_group_name_H-M   'P 1'
#
loop_
_entity.id
_entity.type
_entity.pdbx_description
1 polymer ?
#
loop_
_entity_poly.entity_id
_entity_poly.type
_entity_poly.pdbx_seq_one_letter_code
_entity_poly.pdbx_strand_id
1 'polypeptide(L)'
;MRQTVFICLWAFCTGLAAAQGGKGFYKDMFIDGGINLSSYMNFPSAHFLELQTEAFICSPRKSQKKTYYSIADTLSQRQVFGGSPIDENGVLLYPDGAPRFRMLYTNGGSAARHGRSMGPLVRERIRQYIRNGGSYLGSCAGAFIGSRAVKGDTLKYLDAYYGIWPGLTISTGIITSQTNITFDKNSPLLKYCDFGGDLKIDSLYHNGGGYAVTDTLWPEDTEILARYDIEGRTDLKLKKSIQGFPCIWARKESDKSGRVILCGSHPELVKTGEKLDLMCSLVKYALDGTGTPVIKDKLVNGRERKMYCFTHDNNPDYTAIGDRQYHHFTLDIPKGTDKVTLQLKAKPGYSDFDLYLLAQAGQFAFLGTATDKALGSGGEKKLVINNPKPGKWYVSVYCDTTVDTRQTDYGTQYSGCLEVLNGVPYSIQADF
;
A
#
# COMPACT_ATOMS: atom_id res chain seq x y z
N MET A 1 28.20 29.44 -47.53
CA MET A 1 28.43 28.85 -46.20
C MET A 1 27.13 28.98 -45.43
N ARG A 2 26.33 27.90 -45.34
CA ARG A 2 24.97 27.91 -44.77
C ARG A 2 25.08 27.75 -43.24
N GLN A 3 24.57 28.72 -42.50
CA GLN A 3 24.33 28.61 -41.06
C GLN A 3 23.01 27.86 -40.83
N THR A 4 23.10 26.68 -40.24
CA THR A 4 21.94 25.90 -39.80
C THR A 4 21.69 26.25 -38.33
N VAL A 5 20.65 27.05 -38.06
CA VAL A 5 20.16 27.32 -36.72
C VAL A 5 19.27 26.14 -36.30
N PHE A 6 19.71 25.36 -35.32
CA PHE A 6 18.88 24.35 -34.66
C PHE A 6 17.96 25.05 -33.66
N ILE A 7 16.69 25.19 -34.00
CA ILE A 7 15.63 25.60 -33.07
C ILE A 7 15.19 24.34 -32.33
N CYS A 8 15.63 24.20 -31.07
CA CYS A 8 15.05 23.23 -30.14
C CYS A 8 13.64 23.71 -29.74
N LEU A 9 12.62 23.20 -30.43
CA LEU A 9 11.24 23.27 -29.95
C LEU A 9 11.10 22.40 -28.70
N TRP A 10 11.17 23.04 -27.53
CA TRP A 10 10.58 22.47 -26.32
C TRP A 10 9.06 22.58 -26.45
N ALA A 11 8.43 21.52 -26.92
CA ALA A 11 7.00 21.36 -26.77
C ALA A 11 6.70 21.18 -25.27
N PHE A 12 6.29 22.27 -24.62
CA PHE A 12 5.56 22.20 -23.34
C PHE A 12 4.22 21.52 -23.63
N CYS A 13 4.21 20.20 -23.63
CA CYS A 13 2.98 19.44 -23.40
C CYS A 13 2.64 19.56 -21.92
N THR A 14 1.96 20.66 -21.54
CA THR A 14 1.15 20.68 -20.32
C THR A 14 -0.10 19.82 -20.56
N GLY A 15 0.12 18.52 -20.71
CA GLY A 15 -0.91 17.52 -20.57
C GLY A 15 -1.12 17.29 -19.08
N LEU A 16 -2.36 17.40 -18.63
CA LEU A 16 -2.87 16.83 -17.39
C LEU A 16 -2.56 15.32 -17.37
N ALA A 17 -1.32 14.95 -17.06
CA ALA A 17 -1.03 13.66 -16.48
C ALA A 17 -1.52 13.76 -15.03
N ALA A 18 -2.82 13.60 -14.83
CA ALA A 18 -3.29 13.10 -13.55
C ALA A 18 -2.47 11.83 -13.32
N ALA A 19 -1.56 11.87 -12.33
CA ALA A 19 -0.81 10.71 -11.89
C ALA A 19 -1.79 9.54 -11.92
N GLN A 20 -1.50 8.51 -12.70
CA GLN A 20 -2.30 7.29 -12.72
C GLN A 20 -2.14 6.65 -11.33
N GLY A 21 -2.88 7.16 -10.34
CA GLY A 21 -2.98 6.57 -9.02
C GLY A 21 -3.29 5.09 -9.19
N GLY A 22 -2.72 4.23 -8.34
CA GLY A 22 -2.88 2.80 -8.52
C GLY A 22 -4.33 2.41 -8.66
N LYS A 23 -4.66 1.80 -9.80
CA LYS A 23 -5.99 1.31 -10.13
C LYS A 23 -6.53 0.47 -8.97
N GLY A 24 -7.67 0.85 -8.41
CA GLY A 24 -8.30 0.13 -7.29
C GLY A 24 -7.95 0.66 -5.89
N PHE A 25 -7.15 1.70 -5.76
CA PHE A 25 -6.73 2.27 -4.47
C PHE A 25 -7.02 3.77 -4.41
N TYR A 26 -7.17 4.28 -3.18
CA TYR A 26 -7.33 5.70 -2.90
C TYR A 26 -6.07 6.50 -3.26
N LYS A 27 -4.91 6.02 -2.77
CA LYS A 27 -3.58 6.61 -2.97
C LYS A 27 -2.50 5.52 -2.98
N ASP A 28 -1.28 5.86 -3.37
CA ASP A 28 -0.20 4.88 -3.49
C ASP A 28 0.35 4.44 -2.13
N MET A 29 0.62 5.37 -1.22
CA MET A 29 1.42 5.07 -0.04
C MET A 29 0.90 5.76 1.22
N PHE A 30 0.78 5.00 2.31
CA PHE A 30 0.59 5.53 3.65
C PHE A 30 1.87 5.38 4.46
N ILE A 31 2.35 6.47 5.07
CA ILE A 31 3.58 6.52 5.85
C ILE A 31 3.23 6.54 7.34
N ASP A 32 3.63 5.48 8.04
CA ASP A 32 3.55 5.40 9.49
C ASP A 32 4.85 5.94 10.12
N GLY A 33 4.75 7.17 10.61
CA GLY A 33 5.72 7.83 11.48
C GLY A 33 5.15 8.07 12.88
N GLY A 34 4.31 7.15 13.37
CA GLY A 34 3.63 7.25 14.66
C GLY A 34 4.55 7.19 15.88
N ILE A 35 3.94 7.05 17.05
CA ILE A 35 4.58 7.04 18.37
C ILE A 35 5.69 5.99 18.41
N ASN A 36 6.88 6.40 18.89
CA ASN A 36 8.12 5.63 18.97
C ASN A 36 8.78 5.30 17.62
N LEU A 37 8.28 5.83 16.50
CA LEU A 37 8.95 5.79 15.21
C LEU A 37 9.63 7.12 14.90
N SER A 38 10.59 7.08 13.99
CA SER A 38 11.20 8.27 13.43
C SER A 38 10.20 8.92 12.48
N SER A 39 9.94 10.20 12.69
CA SER A 39 8.90 10.94 12.00
C SER A 39 9.47 11.81 10.88
N TYR A 40 9.10 11.49 9.64
CA TYR A 40 9.51 12.24 8.45
C TYR A 40 8.31 12.47 7.54
N MET A 41 7.99 13.74 7.26
CA MET A 41 6.93 14.12 6.30
C MET A 41 7.41 13.98 4.85
N ASN A 42 8.70 14.19 4.61
CA ASN A 42 9.29 14.13 3.28
C ASN A 42 9.92 12.75 3.08
N PHE A 43 9.45 12.05 2.06
CA PHE A 43 9.93 10.74 1.65
C PHE A 43 10.53 10.87 0.24
N PRO A 44 11.86 11.07 0.11
CA PRO A 44 12.50 11.39 -1.17
C PRO A 44 12.14 10.47 -2.33
N SER A 45 12.02 9.16 -2.09
CA SER A 45 11.64 8.19 -3.12
C SER A 45 10.19 8.36 -3.58
N ALA A 46 9.26 8.72 -2.69
CA ALA A 46 7.88 8.99 -3.09
C ALA A 46 7.78 10.25 -3.96
N HIS A 47 8.56 11.29 -3.65
CA HIS A 47 8.65 12.48 -4.49
C HIS A 47 9.29 12.17 -5.85
N PHE A 48 10.40 11.42 -5.86
CA PHE A 48 11.08 11.03 -7.08
C PHE A 48 10.20 10.18 -8.00
N LEU A 49 9.33 9.36 -7.42
CA LEU A 49 8.39 8.50 -8.13
C LEU A 49 7.01 9.15 -8.37
N GLU A 50 6.83 10.42 -7.99
CA GLU A 50 5.57 11.17 -8.13
C GLU A 50 4.35 10.46 -7.51
N LEU A 51 4.55 9.79 -6.38
CA LEU A 51 3.51 9.01 -5.71
C LEU A 51 2.55 9.87 -4.92
N GLN A 52 1.28 9.46 -4.89
CA GLN A 52 0.30 10.04 -3.98
C GLN A 52 0.47 9.44 -2.59
N THR A 53 0.79 10.30 -1.61
CA THR A 53 1.09 9.85 -0.24
C THR A 53 0.21 10.50 0.80
N GLU A 54 -0.05 9.76 1.87
CA GLU A 54 -0.46 10.31 3.16
C GLU A 54 0.47 9.81 4.27
N ALA A 55 0.45 10.50 5.40
CA ALA A 55 1.25 10.13 6.55
C ALA A 55 0.47 10.37 7.83
N PHE A 56 0.77 9.57 8.85
CA PHE A 56 0.49 9.90 10.24
C PHE A 56 1.81 10.10 10.97
N ILE A 57 1.97 11.26 11.59
CA ILE A 57 3.20 11.67 12.25
C ILE A 57 2.91 12.11 13.67
N CYS A 58 3.55 11.45 14.62
CA CYS A 58 3.31 11.72 16.03
C CYS A 58 4.59 11.97 16.84
N SER A 59 5.77 11.54 16.34
CA SER A 59 7.02 11.92 17.00
C SER A 59 7.44 13.33 16.57
N PRO A 60 7.99 14.12 17.50
CA PRO A 60 8.47 15.44 17.15
C PRO A 60 9.64 15.36 16.15
N ARG A 61 9.84 16.43 15.39
CA ARG A 61 11.11 16.67 14.70
C ARG A 61 12.25 16.60 15.73
N LYS A 62 13.41 16.05 15.39
CA LYS A 62 14.59 15.90 16.30
C LYS A 62 14.94 17.16 17.13
N SER A 63 14.54 18.35 16.70
CA SER A 63 14.72 19.63 17.40
C SER A 63 13.75 19.87 18.58
N GLN A 64 12.69 19.09 18.71
CA GLN A 64 11.71 19.17 19.79
C GLN A 64 11.77 17.86 20.59
N LYS A 65 12.61 17.78 21.62
CA LYS A 65 12.57 16.62 22.54
C LYS A 65 11.23 16.62 23.30
N LYS A 66 10.14 16.06 22.77
CA LYS A 66 9.07 15.56 23.65
C LYS A 66 9.67 14.37 24.38
N THR A 67 9.88 14.56 25.67
CA THR A 67 10.30 13.48 26.56
C THR A 67 9.17 12.45 26.75
N TYR A 68 7.91 12.84 26.48
CA TYR A 68 6.71 12.01 26.67
C TYR A 68 5.63 12.26 25.60
N TYR A 69 4.99 11.19 25.15
CA TYR A 69 3.76 11.24 24.35
C TYR A 69 2.55 11.42 25.28
N SER A 70 1.59 12.24 24.88
CA SER A 70 0.37 12.46 25.65
C SER A 70 -0.63 11.29 25.46
N ILE A 71 -1.63 11.21 26.34
CA ILE A 71 -2.76 10.30 26.16
C ILE A 71 -3.49 10.64 24.85
N ALA A 72 -3.62 11.93 24.53
CA ALA A 72 -4.25 12.39 23.28
C ALA A 72 -3.49 11.92 22.03
N ASP A 73 -2.15 11.89 22.08
CA ASP A 73 -1.31 11.37 20.98
C ASP A 73 -1.63 9.89 20.72
N THR A 74 -1.75 9.10 21.80
CA THR A 74 -2.05 7.66 21.73
C THR A 74 -3.47 7.41 21.24
N LEU A 75 -4.44 8.19 21.72
CA LEU A 75 -5.82 8.12 21.26
C LEU A 75 -5.93 8.47 19.78
N SER A 76 -5.26 9.54 19.34
CA SER A 76 -5.27 9.98 17.94
C SER A 76 -4.69 8.90 17.02
N GLN A 77 -3.53 8.32 17.36
CA GLN A 77 -2.95 7.21 16.59
C GLN A 77 -3.92 6.02 16.52
N ARG A 78 -4.51 5.63 17.65
CA ARG A 78 -5.46 4.51 17.67
C ARG A 78 -6.73 4.81 16.88
N GLN A 79 -7.19 6.05 16.85
CA GLN A 79 -8.37 6.43 16.06
C GLN A 79 -8.07 6.45 14.56
N VAL A 80 -6.90 6.96 14.15
CA VAL A 80 -6.50 6.99 12.75
C VAL A 80 -6.39 5.57 12.17
N PHE A 81 -5.69 4.66 12.85
CA PHE A 81 -5.49 3.30 12.33
C PHE A 81 -6.59 2.31 12.74
N GLY A 82 -7.15 2.50 13.92
CA GLY A 82 -8.08 1.59 14.59
C GLY A 82 -9.53 2.05 14.55
N GLY A 83 -9.81 3.18 13.90
CA GLY A 83 -11.14 3.66 13.59
C GLY A 83 -11.66 4.70 14.56
N SER A 84 -12.62 5.47 14.08
CA SER A 84 -13.32 6.53 14.79
C SER A 84 -14.79 6.56 14.34
N PRO A 85 -15.67 7.35 14.96
CA PRO A 85 -17.04 7.52 14.48
C PRO A 85 -17.14 8.06 13.04
N ILE A 86 -16.10 8.74 12.54
CA ILE A 86 -16.05 9.27 11.17
C ILE A 86 -15.57 8.22 10.17
N ASP A 87 -14.71 7.30 10.59
CA ASP A 87 -14.13 6.24 9.77
C ASP A 87 -14.02 4.99 10.65
N GLU A 88 -15.02 4.11 10.58
CA GLU A 88 -15.09 2.92 11.42
C GLU A 88 -13.92 1.97 11.15
N ASN A 89 -13.38 1.94 9.93
CA ASN A 89 -12.33 1.02 9.46
C ASN A 89 -10.91 1.55 9.65
N GLY A 90 -10.80 2.84 9.95
CA GLY A 90 -9.53 3.52 10.03
C GLY A 90 -8.89 3.63 8.65
N VAL A 91 -7.82 4.42 8.60
CA VAL A 91 -7.27 4.96 7.37
C VAL A 91 -6.82 3.91 6.35
N LEU A 92 -6.45 2.70 6.77
CA LEU A 92 -5.87 1.69 5.88
C LEU A 92 -6.91 0.86 5.12
N LEU A 93 -8.14 0.78 5.60
CA LEU A 93 -9.14 -0.18 5.12
C LEU A 93 -10.40 0.54 4.64
N TYR A 94 -10.94 0.08 3.52
CA TYR A 94 -12.26 0.44 3.05
C TYR A 94 -13.35 -0.19 3.91
N PRO A 95 -14.62 0.23 3.77
CA PRO A 95 -15.77 -0.38 4.46
C PRO A 95 -15.85 -1.90 4.39
N ASP A 96 -15.50 -2.47 3.25
CA ASP A 96 -15.49 -3.91 3.02
C ASP A 96 -14.17 -4.61 3.42
N GLY A 97 -13.25 -3.87 4.03
CA GLY A 97 -11.92 -4.33 4.43
C GLY A 97 -10.89 -4.39 3.29
N ALA A 98 -11.19 -3.93 2.07
CA ALA A 98 -10.18 -3.82 1.03
C ALA A 98 -9.13 -2.74 1.39
N PRO A 99 -7.87 -2.85 0.93
CA PRO A 99 -6.84 -1.86 1.23
C PRO A 99 -7.11 -0.50 0.54
N ARG A 100 -7.05 0.60 1.30
CA ARG A 100 -7.18 1.98 0.77
C ARG A 100 -5.92 2.43 0.05
N PHE A 101 -4.76 2.06 0.58
CA PHE A 101 -3.45 2.40 0.01
C PHE A 101 -2.84 1.18 -0.66
N ARG A 102 -2.07 1.36 -1.74
CA ARG A 102 -1.32 0.24 -2.33
C ARG A 102 -0.27 -0.29 -1.36
N MET A 103 0.29 0.60 -0.55
CA MET A 103 1.39 0.27 0.33
C MET A 103 1.32 1.01 1.68
N LEU A 104 1.60 0.27 2.76
CA LEU A 104 1.95 0.81 4.06
C LEU A 104 3.47 0.80 4.20
N TYR A 105 4.05 1.94 4.55
CA TYR A 105 5.44 2.04 4.96
C TYR A 105 5.57 2.34 6.45
N THR A 106 6.37 1.57 7.17
CA THR A 106 6.65 1.81 8.59
C THR A 106 8.10 2.22 8.80
N ASN A 107 8.30 3.38 9.43
CA ASN A 107 9.62 3.93 9.73
C ASN A 107 10.43 3.09 10.75
N GLY A 108 11.73 3.37 10.81
CA GLY A 108 12.60 2.93 11.90
C GLY A 108 12.29 3.59 13.25
N GLY A 109 12.79 3.04 14.36
CA GLY A 109 12.46 3.49 15.72
C GLY A 109 12.46 2.35 16.74
N SER A 110 11.44 2.28 17.61
CA SER A 110 11.27 1.21 18.60
C SER A 110 10.06 0.32 18.28
N ALA A 111 10.30 -0.77 17.56
CA ALA A 111 9.27 -1.72 17.10
C ALA A 111 8.31 -2.16 18.22
N ALA A 112 8.85 -2.65 19.34
CA ALA A 112 8.01 -3.18 20.42
C ALA A 112 7.19 -2.08 21.13
N ARG A 113 7.74 -0.87 21.27
CA ARG A 113 7.02 0.24 21.91
C ARG A 113 5.94 0.80 20.99
N HIS A 114 6.25 0.96 19.70
CA HIS A 114 5.28 1.38 18.69
C HIS A 114 4.13 0.36 18.56
N GLY A 115 4.46 -0.93 18.44
CA GLY A 115 3.46 -1.98 18.38
C GLY A 115 2.54 -2.05 19.60
N ARG A 116 3.07 -1.76 20.80
CA ARG A 116 2.25 -1.62 22.02
C ARG A 116 1.35 -0.38 21.99
N SER A 117 1.84 0.77 21.51
CA SER A 117 1.01 1.98 21.45
C SER A 117 -0.17 1.83 20.49
N MET A 118 0.01 1.09 19.38
CA MET A 118 -1.05 0.74 18.43
C MET A 118 -2.22 -0.04 19.06
N GLY A 119 -1.95 -0.94 20.01
CA GLY A 119 -2.98 -1.82 20.57
C GLY A 119 -3.42 -2.95 19.62
N PRO A 120 -4.17 -3.95 20.13
CA PRO A 120 -4.45 -5.18 19.37
C PRO A 120 -5.32 -4.94 18.12
N LEU A 121 -6.35 -4.08 18.20
CA LEU A 121 -7.23 -3.78 17.08
C LEU A 121 -6.46 -3.24 15.87
N VAL A 122 -5.59 -2.26 16.09
CA VAL A 122 -4.78 -1.67 15.02
C VAL A 122 -3.83 -2.71 14.40
N ARG A 123 -3.19 -3.54 15.24
CA ARG A 123 -2.32 -4.60 14.73
C ARG A 123 -3.08 -5.59 13.87
N GLU A 124 -4.32 -5.93 14.22
CA GLU A 124 -5.15 -6.80 13.39
C GLU A 124 -5.56 -6.12 12.08
N ARG A 125 -5.91 -4.82 12.09
CA ARG A 125 -6.21 -4.08 10.85
C ARG A 125 -5.03 -4.02 9.89
N ILE A 126 -3.81 -3.87 10.42
CA ILE A 126 -2.60 -3.95 9.59
C ILE A 126 -2.46 -5.35 8.99
N ARG A 127 -2.69 -6.42 9.75
CA ARG A 127 -2.68 -7.79 9.19
C ARG A 127 -3.75 -7.98 8.12
N GLN A 128 -4.97 -7.52 8.37
CA GLN A 128 -6.09 -7.56 7.42
C GLN A 128 -5.75 -6.80 6.14
N TYR A 129 -5.17 -5.59 6.27
CA TYR A 129 -4.70 -4.78 5.14
C TYR A 129 -3.76 -5.56 4.23
N ILE A 130 -2.79 -6.29 4.80
CA ILE A 130 -1.86 -7.14 4.03
C ILE A 130 -2.56 -8.34 3.40
N ARG A 131 -3.36 -9.08 4.18
CA ARG A 131 -4.11 -10.25 3.68
C ARG A 131 -5.03 -9.89 2.52
N ASN A 132 -5.59 -8.67 2.54
CA ASN A 132 -6.53 -8.18 1.55
C ASN A 132 -5.89 -7.46 0.36
N GLY A 133 -4.55 -7.46 0.27
CA GLY A 133 -3.84 -7.04 -0.94
C GLY A 133 -2.99 -5.78 -0.80
N GLY A 134 -2.99 -5.11 0.35
CA GLY A 134 -2.11 -3.98 0.61
C GLY A 134 -0.67 -4.45 0.83
N SER A 135 0.31 -3.82 0.18
CA SER A 135 1.72 -4.18 0.37
C SER A 135 2.32 -3.50 1.61
N TYR A 136 3.42 -4.04 2.11
CA TYR A 136 4.16 -3.51 3.26
C TYR A 136 5.63 -3.30 2.92
N LEU A 137 6.21 -2.21 3.42
CA LEU A 137 7.65 -2.05 3.54
C LEU A 137 8.02 -1.46 4.89
N GLY A 138 8.99 -2.07 5.57
CA GLY A 138 9.50 -1.56 6.83
C GLY A 138 11.01 -1.45 6.83
N SER A 139 11.55 -0.31 7.27
CA SER A 139 12.98 -0.14 7.55
C SER A 139 13.26 -0.28 9.04
N CYS A 140 14.36 -0.94 9.41
CA CYS A 140 14.81 -1.10 10.80
C CYS A 140 13.69 -1.59 11.75
N ALA A 141 13.08 -0.72 12.55
CA ALA A 141 11.94 -1.07 13.41
C ALA A 141 10.71 -1.54 12.62
N GLY A 142 10.47 -0.99 11.44
CA GLY A 142 9.47 -1.50 10.50
C GLY A 142 9.77 -2.95 10.08
N ALA A 143 11.04 -3.27 9.82
CA ALA A 143 11.45 -4.65 9.52
C ALA A 143 11.20 -5.59 10.71
N PHE A 144 11.57 -5.16 11.92
CA PHE A 144 11.33 -5.93 13.14
C PHE A 144 9.84 -6.14 13.41
N ILE A 145 9.04 -5.08 13.45
CA ILE A 145 7.62 -5.18 13.79
C ILE A 145 6.83 -5.99 12.77
N GLY A 146 7.27 -6.01 11.50
CA GLY A 146 6.70 -6.88 10.47
C GLY A 146 6.97 -8.37 10.70
N SER A 147 8.01 -8.73 11.47
CA SER A 147 8.42 -10.11 11.74
C SER A 147 7.57 -10.77 12.83
N ARG A 148 7.55 -12.10 12.90
CA ARG A 148 6.81 -12.85 13.94
C ARG A 148 7.50 -12.81 15.31
N ALA A 149 8.83 -12.88 15.31
CA ALA A 149 9.60 -12.97 16.54
C ALA A 149 11.03 -12.44 16.35
N VAL A 150 11.70 -12.22 17.48
CA VAL A 150 13.12 -11.81 17.52
C VAL A 150 13.96 -12.94 18.12
N LYS A 151 15.08 -13.26 17.48
CA LYS A 151 16.08 -14.22 18.00
C LYS A 151 17.15 -13.45 18.78
N GLY A 152 17.21 -13.66 20.10
CA GLY A 152 18.34 -13.29 20.95
C GLY A 152 19.05 -14.57 21.42
N ASP A 153 19.42 -14.64 22.71
CA ASP A 153 19.85 -15.91 23.33
C ASP A 153 18.69 -16.93 23.39
N THR A 154 17.45 -16.44 23.43
CA THR A 154 16.22 -17.22 23.33
C THR A 154 15.31 -16.66 22.24
N LEU A 155 14.44 -17.52 21.70
CA LEU A 155 13.38 -17.11 20.79
C LEU A 155 12.31 -16.32 21.56
N LYS A 156 11.98 -15.10 21.09
CA LYS A 156 10.98 -14.24 21.73
C LYS A 156 9.87 -13.87 20.75
N TYR A 157 8.69 -14.43 20.97
CA TYR A 157 7.45 -13.97 20.34
C TYR A 157 6.98 -12.69 21.02
N LEU A 158 6.59 -11.70 20.22
CA LEU A 158 6.17 -10.40 20.72
C LEU A 158 4.76 -10.10 20.22
N ASP A 159 3.77 -10.16 21.10
CA ASP A 159 2.36 -9.84 20.77
C ASP A 159 2.17 -8.42 20.24
N ALA A 160 3.14 -7.55 20.52
CA ALA A 160 3.23 -6.20 20.01
C ALA A 160 3.58 -6.13 18.52
N TYR A 161 4.09 -7.19 17.90
CA TYR A 161 4.48 -7.18 16.49
C TYR A 161 3.29 -7.47 15.58
N TYR A 162 3.38 -6.99 14.34
CA TYR A 162 2.40 -7.29 13.31
C TYR A 162 2.49 -8.76 12.91
N GLY A 163 3.69 -9.34 12.80
CA GLY A 163 3.86 -10.75 12.42
C GLY A 163 3.31 -11.08 11.03
N ILE A 164 3.37 -10.11 10.11
CA ILE A 164 2.93 -10.21 8.71
C ILE A 164 3.94 -10.97 7.84
N TRP A 165 5.20 -11.06 8.28
CA TRP A 165 6.17 -12.05 7.81
C TRP A 165 6.39 -13.09 8.91
N PRO A 166 6.20 -14.40 8.64
CA PRO A 166 6.18 -15.43 9.69
C PRO A 166 7.57 -15.79 10.24
N GLY A 167 8.64 -15.32 9.60
CA GLY A 167 10.01 -15.59 10.01
C GLY A 167 10.52 -14.76 11.18
N LEU A 168 11.81 -14.94 11.46
CA LEU A 168 12.51 -14.33 12.59
C LEU A 168 13.52 -13.28 12.11
N THR A 169 13.62 -12.20 12.87
CA THR A 169 14.65 -11.18 12.67
C THR A 169 15.56 -11.12 13.88
N ILE A 170 16.83 -10.80 13.67
CA ILE A 170 17.82 -10.59 14.72
C ILE A 170 18.55 -9.27 14.46
N SER A 171 18.88 -8.55 15.52
CA SER A 171 19.64 -7.30 15.40
C SER A 171 21.08 -7.55 15.00
N THR A 172 21.61 -6.68 14.15
CA THR A 172 23.02 -6.62 13.80
C THR A 172 23.88 -6.19 14.99
N GLY A 173 23.31 -5.43 15.93
CA GLY A 173 24.05 -4.76 17.01
C GLY A 173 24.87 -3.55 16.54
N ILE A 174 24.82 -3.18 15.25
CA ILE A 174 25.53 -2.01 14.70
C ILE A 174 24.74 -0.75 15.05
N ILE A 175 25.37 0.21 15.73
CA ILE A 175 24.73 1.47 16.13
C ILE A 175 25.39 2.63 15.37
N THR A 176 24.56 3.51 14.78
CA THR A 176 24.98 4.75 14.09
C THR A 176 26.22 4.56 13.20
N SER A 177 26.14 3.68 12.23
CA SER A 177 27.22 3.44 11.27
C SER A 177 26.68 3.34 9.85
N GLN A 178 27.55 2.94 8.93
CA GLN A 178 27.20 2.62 7.57
C GLN A 178 27.47 1.14 7.30
N THR A 179 26.61 0.48 6.53
CA THR A 179 26.83 -0.88 6.02
C THR A 179 26.85 -0.85 4.49
N ASN A 180 27.47 -1.84 3.88
CA ASN A 180 27.34 -2.07 2.45
C ASN A 180 26.36 -3.23 2.24
N ILE A 181 25.78 -3.31 1.05
CA ILE A 181 24.95 -4.45 0.65
C ILE A 181 25.34 -4.91 -0.75
N THR A 182 25.10 -6.20 -1.01
CA THR A 182 25.28 -6.82 -2.32
C THR A 182 24.00 -7.50 -2.78
N PHE A 183 23.83 -7.59 -4.10
CA PHE A 183 22.68 -8.22 -4.74
C PHE A 183 23.10 -9.50 -5.46
N ASP A 184 22.31 -10.55 -5.30
CA ASP A 184 22.44 -11.72 -6.16
C ASP A 184 22.01 -11.33 -7.59
N LYS A 185 22.63 -11.92 -8.63
CA LYS A 185 22.37 -11.59 -10.06
C LYS A 185 20.91 -11.76 -10.48
N ASN A 186 20.16 -12.55 -9.74
CA ASN A 186 18.74 -12.83 -9.94
C ASN A 186 17.83 -12.06 -8.95
N SER A 187 18.37 -11.08 -8.21
CA SER A 187 17.57 -10.28 -7.29
C SER A 187 16.41 -9.60 -8.04
N PRO A 188 15.16 -9.72 -7.58
CA PRO A 188 14.01 -9.06 -8.18
C PRO A 188 14.15 -7.54 -8.29
N LEU A 189 14.98 -6.93 -7.45
CA LEU A 189 15.22 -5.48 -7.48
C LEU A 189 15.95 -5.00 -8.74
N LEU A 190 16.71 -5.89 -9.39
CA LEU A 190 17.45 -5.57 -10.61
C LEU A 190 16.54 -5.30 -11.83
N LYS A 191 15.24 -5.63 -11.73
CA LYS A 191 14.23 -5.21 -12.71
C LYS A 191 14.02 -3.69 -12.73
N TYR A 192 14.32 -3.01 -11.61
CA TYR A 192 14.00 -1.59 -11.43
C TYR A 192 15.22 -0.67 -11.49
N CYS A 193 16.40 -1.18 -11.16
CA CYS A 193 17.68 -0.46 -11.19
C CYS A 193 18.85 -1.46 -11.21
N ASP A 194 19.92 -1.15 -11.93
CA ASP A 194 21.13 -1.97 -12.02
C ASP A 194 22.18 -1.65 -10.95
N PHE A 195 21.95 -0.59 -10.15
CA PHE A 195 22.83 -0.11 -9.08
C PHE A 195 24.29 0.01 -9.53
N GLY A 196 24.53 0.74 -10.63
CA GLY A 196 25.88 0.95 -11.17
C GLY A 196 26.48 -0.27 -11.88
N GLY A 197 25.76 -1.41 -11.91
CA GLY A 197 26.16 -2.63 -12.59
C GLY A 197 27.17 -3.51 -11.84
N ASP A 198 27.62 -3.09 -10.66
CA ASP A 198 28.55 -3.85 -9.80
C ASP A 198 27.84 -4.71 -8.74
N LEU A 199 26.50 -4.63 -8.71
CA LEU A 199 25.64 -5.35 -7.77
C LEU A 199 25.94 -5.04 -6.30
N LYS A 200 26.37 -3.80 -6.03
CA LYS A 200 26.74 -3.35 -4.70
C LYS A 200 26.20 -1.94 -4.44
N ILE A 201 25.90 -1.67 -3.17
CA ILE A 201 25.66 -0.30 -2.70
C ILE A 201 26.43 -0.12 -1.41
N ASP A 202 27.27 0.91 -1.40
CA ASP A 202 28.08 1.28 -0.25
C ASP A 202 27.43 2.34 0.63
N SER A 203 27.90 2.40 1.88
CA SER A 203 27.63 3.53 2.77
C SER A 203 26.14 3.77 3.07
N LEU A 204 25.35 2.70 3.23
CA LEU A 204 23.95 2.77 3.68
C LEU A 204 23.90 3.01 5.18
N TYR A 205 23.15 4.02 5.62
CA TYR A 205 23.00 4.30 7.05
C TYR A 205 22.35 3.10 7.76
N HIS A 206 22.92 2.72 8.90
CA HIS A 206 22.48 1.58 9.69
C HIS A 206 22.51 1.92 11.19
N ASN A 207 21.40 1.64 11.88
CA ASN A 207 21.28 1.89 13.30
C ASN A 207 20.33 0.90 13.99
N GLY A 208 20.91 -0.16 14.54
CA GLY A 208 20.22 -1.19 15.33
C GLY A 208 19.31 -2.10 14.52
N GLY A 209 19.35 -2.00 13.19
CA GLY A 209 18.56 -2.79 12.27
C GLY A 209 18.87 -4.28 12.32
N GLY A 210 18.15 -5.07 11.52
CA GLY A 210 18.23 -6.53 11.59
C GLY A 210 18.59 -7.23 10.28
N TYR A 211 18.67 -8.55 10.37
CA TYR A 211 18.67 -9.49 9.25
C TYR A 211 17.69 -10.62 9.51
N ALA A 212 17.23 -11.24 8.44
CA ALA A 212 16.38 -12.42 8.51
C ALA A 212 17.17 -13.67 8.91
N VAL A 213 16.62 -14.47 9.82
CA VAL A 213 17.20 -15.75 10.23
C VAL A 213 16.78 -16.83 9.24
N THR A 214 17.75 -17.46 8.55
CA THR A 214 17.49 -18.46 7.51
C THR A 214 17.54 -19.90 8.01
N ASP A 215 18.05 -20.15 9.21
CA ASP A 215 18.26 -21.49 9.78
C ASP A 215 17.12 -21.94 10.71
N THR A 216 16.15 -21.09 10.99
CA THR A 216 15.07 -21.35 11.95
C THR A 216 13.82 -20.58 11.56
N LEU A 217 12.69 -21.28 11.38
CA LEU A 217 11.40 -20.69 10.99
C LEU A 217 11.48 -19.83 9.72
N TRP A 218 12.34 -20.22 8.78
CA TRP A 218 12.44 -19.58 7.47
C TRP A 218 11.25 -19.96 6.60
N PRO A 219 10.42 -19.00 6.14
CA PRO A 219 9.33 -19.30 5.22
C PRO A 219 9.89 -19.59 3.82
N GLU A 220 9.55 -20.74 3.23
CA GLU A 220 10.10 -21.23 1.95
C GLU A 220 9.90 -20.26 0.78
N ASP A 221 8.83 -19.46 0.82
CA ASP A 221 8.46 -18.44 -0.15
C ASP A 221 9.11 -17.07 0.11
N THR A 222 10.10 -16.99 1.00
CA THR A 222 10.84 -15.75 1.26
C THR A 222 11.96 -15.55 0.24
N GLU A 223 11.92 -14.40 -0.43
CA GLU A 223 12.92 -13.93 -1.38
C GLU A 223 14.00 -13.13 -0.64
N ILE A 224 15.27 -13.42 -0.92
CA ILE A 224 16.38 -12.58 -0.45
C ILE A 224 16.68 -11.56 -1.55
N LEU A 225 16.50 -10.29 -1.24
CA LEU A 225 16.66 -9.20 -2.21
C LEU A 225 18.07 -8.60 -2.17
N ALA A 226 18.68 -8.52 -0.98
CA ALA A 226 20.05 -8.06 -0.79
C ALA A 226 20.64 -8.63 0.50
N ARG A 227 21.97 -8.73 0.54
CA ARG A 227 22.74 -9.25 1.68
C ARG A 227 23.66 -8.19 2.23
N TYR A 228 23.99 -8.27 3.52
CA TYR A 228 25.03 -7.43 4.09
C TYR A 228 26.39 -7.77 3.47
N ASP A 229 27.11 -6.72 3.08
CA ASP A 229 28.52 -6.77 2.77
C ASP A 229 29.29 -5.93 3.79
N ILE A 230 30.08 -6.61 4.60
CA ILE A 230 30.95 -6.07 5.63
C ILE A 230 32.39 -6.56 5.45
N GLU A 231 32.71 -7.13 4.28
CA GLU A 231 34.07 -7.54 3.98
C GLU A 231 35.02 -6.33 4.05
N GLY A 232 36.15 -6.48 4.74
CA GLY A 232 37.11 -5.40 4.97
C GLY A 232 36.65 -4.30 5.94
N ARG A 233 35.44 -4.37 6.52
CA ARG A 233 34.91 -3.36 7.46
C ARG A 233 35.40 -3.61 8.89
N THR A 234 36.62 -3.17 9.19
CA THR A 234 37.23 -3.29 10.54
C THR A 234 36.72 -2.24 11.53
N ASP A 235 36.02 -1.20 11.06
CA ASP A 235 35.41 -0.15 11.89
C ASP A 235 34.15 -0.64 12.62
N LEU A 236 33.51 -1.70 12.11
CA LEU A 236 32.34 -2.32 12.72
C LEU A 236 32.77 -3.26 13.85
N LYS A 237 32.63 -2.82 15.11
CA LYS A 237 32.93 -3.62 16.31
C LYS A 237 31.86 -4.70 16.57
N LEU A 238 31.76 -5.66 15.67
CA LEU A 238 30.78 -6.75 15.71
C LEU A 238 31.22 -7.88 16.64
N LYS A 239 30.30 -8.41 17.45
CA LYS A 239 30.52 -9.65 18.22
C LYS A 239 30.47 -10.91 17.35
N LYS A 240 29.71 -10.87 16.25
CA LYS A 240 29.57 -11.93 15.26
C LYS A 240 29.48 -11.30 13.88
N SER A 241 30.17 -11.88 12.90
CA SER A 241 30.06 -11.44 11.51
C SER A 241 28.63 -11.62 11.01
N ILE A 242 28.15 -10.67 10.22
CA ILE A 242 26.86 -10.70 9.50
C ILE A 242 27.05 -10.76 7.98
N GLN A 243 28.29 -11.02 7.51
CA GLN A 243 28.60 -11.12 6.07
C GLN A 243 27.65 -12.09 5.38
N GLY A 244 27.04 -11.66 4.28
CA GLY A 244 26.15 -12.50 3.48
C GLY A 244 24.76 -12.73 4.08
N PHE A 245 24.46 -12.23 5.27
CA PHE A 245 23.13 -12.38 5.87
C PHE A 245 22.09 -11.49 5.18
N PRO A 246 20.82 -11.93 5.08
CA PRO A 246 19.78 -11.17 4.38
C PRO A 246 19.53 -9.81 5.02
N CYS A 247 19.97 -8.74 4.36
CA CYS A 247 19.70 -7.37 4.78
C CYS A 247 18.31 -6.93 4.34
N ILE A 248 17.87 -7.40 3.18
CA ILE A 248 16.57 -7.07 2.61
C ILE A 248 15.94 -8.36 2.10
N TRP A 249 14.71 -8.61 2.52
CA TRP A 249 13.96 -9.78 2.12
C TRP A 249 12.50 -9.44 1.90
N ALA A 250 11.82 -10.27 1.12
CA ALA A 250 10.41 -10.10 0.81
C ALA A 250 9.67 -11.43 0.83
N ARG A 251 8.36 -11.36 1.01
CA ARG A 251 7.46 -12.49 0.89
C ARG A 251 6.12 -12.02 0.34
N LYS A 252 5.52 -12.81 -0.54
CA LYS A 252 4.13 -12.64 -0.97
C LYS A 252 3.43 -13.98 -0.82
N GLU A 253 2.48 -14.05 0.11
CA GLU A 253 1.84 -15.32 0.50
C GLU A 253 0.95 -15.91 -0.60
N SER A 254 0.28 -15.04 -1.36
CA SER A 254 -0.60 -15.41 -2.47
C SER A 254 -0.76 -14.24 -3.45
N ASP A 255 -1.40 -14.49 -4.58
CA ASP A 255 -1.82 -13.47 -5.55
C ASP A 255 -2.81 -12.44 -4.96
N LYS A 256 -3.58 -12.83 -3.93
CA LYS A 256 -4.55 -11.98 -3.22
C LYS A 256 -3.94 -11.12 -2.11
N SER A 257 -2.88 -11.59 -1.46
CA SER A 257 -2.17 -10.81 -0.43
C SER A 257 -1.25 -9.76 -1.03
N GLY A 258 -0.96 -8.70 -0.28
CA GLY A 258 0.12 -7.79 -0.65
C GLY A 258 1.50 -8.31 -0.28
N ARG A 259 2.52 -7.80 -0.94
CA ARG A 259 3.91 -8.17 -0.69
C ARG A 259 4.43 -7.49 0.57
N VAL A 260 5.09 -8.25 1.42
CA VAL A 260 5.80 -7.74 2.60
C VAL A 260 7.28 -7.66 2.28
N ILE A 261 7.88 -6.49 2.43
CA ILE A 261 9.31 -6.24 2.25
C ILE A 261 9.88 -5.70 3.57
N LEU A 262 10.99 -6.25 4.02
CA LEU A 262 11.64 -5.87 5.27
C LEU A 262 13.10 -5.52 4.98
N CYS A 263 13.52 -4.32 5.40
CA CYS A 263 14.87 -3.80 5.18
C CYS A 263 15.53 -3.51 6.54
N GLY A 264 16.68 -4.14 6.78
CA GLY A 264 17.46 -3.90 7.99
C GLY A 264 18.12 -2.52 8.06
N SER A 265 18.37 -1.87 6.92
CA SER A 265 19.08 -0.59 6.84
C SER A 265 18.14 0.58 6.56
N HIS A 266 18.68 1.79 6.44
CA HIS A 266 17.90 3.03 6.33
C HIS A 266 18.14 3.80 5.01
N PRO A 267 17.61 3.34 3.87
CA PRO A 267 17.70 4.06 2.61
C PRO A 267 16.70 5.23 2.51
N GLU A 268 15.70 5.31 3.38
CA GLU A 268 14.50 6.12 3.21
C GLU A 268 14.68 7.64 3.19
N LEU A 269 15.80 8.17 3.70
CA LEU A 269 16.08 9.62 3.73
C LEU A 269 17.09 10.06 2.68
N VAL A 270 17.63 9.13 1.89
CA VAL A 270 18.64 9.46 0.89
C VAL A 270 17.97 10.11 -0.32
N LYS A 271 18.56 11.19 -0.82
CA LYS A 271 17.95 12.06 -1.85
C LYS A 271 18.55 11.90 -3.24
N THR A 272 19.65 11.17 -3.38
CA THR A 272 20.40 11.03 -4.65
C THR A 272 21.18 9.71 -4.71
N GLY A 273 21.55 9.31 -5.92
CA GLY A 273 22.41 8.16 -6.20
C GLY A 273 21.76 6.81 -5.87
N GLU A 274 22.58 5.76 -5.89
CA GLU A 274 22.11 4.37 -5.81
C GLU A 274 21.30 4.04 -4.54
N LYS A 275 21.53 4.77 -3.45
CA LYS A 275 20.76 4.62 -2.20
C LYS A 275 19.33 5.16 -2.33
N LEU A 276 19.11 6.24 -3.09
CA LEU A 276 17.77 6.66 -3.47
C LEU A 276 17.16 5.61 -4.41
N ASP A 277 17.92 5.14 -5.39
CA ASP A 277 17.45 4.14 -6.36
C ASP A 277 17.07 2.83 -5.68
N LEU A 278 17.76 2.43 -4.62
CA LEU A 278 17.39 1.31 -3.77
C LEU A 278 16.02 1.52 -3.15
N MET A 279 15.81 2.67 -2.48
CA MET A 279 14.52 2.97 -1.87
C MET A 279 13.40 3.01 -2.94
N CYS A 280 13.65 3.62 -4.09
CA CYS A 280 12.72 3.63 -5.21
C CYS A 280 12.41 2.22 -5.73
N SER A 281 13.41 1.35 -5.83
CA SER A 281 13.24 -0.03 -6.27
C SER A 281 12.44 -0.86 -5.27
N LEU A 282 12.66 -0.67 -3.96
CA LEU A 282 11.86 -1.29 -2.91
C LEU A 282 10.39 -0.84 -2.97
N VAL A 283 10.16 0.46 -3.16
CA VAL A 283 8.80 1.01 -3.31
C VAL A 283 8.14 0.45 -4.56
N LYS A 284 8.78 0.50 -5.73
CA LYS A 284 8.23 -0.09 -6.97
C LYS A 284 7.94 -1.58 -6.79
N TYR A 285 8.84 -2.32 -6.14
CA TYR A 285 8.63 -3.75 -5.89
C TYR A 285 7.45 -4.01 -4.95
N ALA A 286 7.23 -3.19 -3.92
CA ALA A 286 6.03 -3.28 -3.10
C ALA A 286 4.76 -2.92 -3.88
N LEU A 287 4.81 -1.85 -4.68
CA LEU A 287 3.67 -1.35 -5.47
C LEU A 287 3.24 -2.32 -6.58
N ASP A 288 4.17 -3.08 -7.17
CA ASP A 288 3.88 -4.20 -8.08
C ASP A 288 3.41 -5.46 -7.34
N GLY A 289 3.58 -5.48 -6.02
CA GLY A 289 3.29 -6.60 -5.14
C GLY A 289 1.91 -6.62 -4.54
N THR A 290 1.03 -5.68 -4.90
CA THR A 290 -0.32 -5.64 -4.36
C THR A 290 -1.13 -6.88 -4.75
N GLY A 291 -2.19 -7.14 -3.99
CA GLY A 291 -3.16 -8.19 -4.26
C GLY A 291 -3.95 -7.94 -5.54
N THR A 292 -4.42 -9.02 -6.17
CA THR A 292 -5.38 -8.92 -7.27
C THR A 292 -6.73 -8.37 -6.77
N PRO A 293 -7.44 -7.54 -7.54
CA PRO A 293 -8.75 -7.03 -7.15
C PRO A 293 -9.75 -8.15 -6.84
N VAL A 294 -10.59 -7.94 -5.83
CA VAL A 294 -11.59 -8.91 -5.39
C VAL A 294 -12.87 -8.76 -6.23
N ILE A 295 -13.38 -9.89 -6.72
CA ILE A 295 -14.70 -9.96 -7.36
C ILE A 295 -15.74 -10.15 -6.25
N LYS A 296 -16.68 -9.21 -6.14
CA LYS A 296 -17.79 -9.24 -5.18
C LYS A 296 -18.80 -10.34 -5.49
N ASP A 297 -19.17 -10.49 -6.76
CA ASP A 297 -19.99 -11.61 -7.22
C ASP A 297 -20.03 -11.71 -8.76
N LYS A 298 -20.68 -12.75 -9.25
CA LYS A 298 -21.19 -12.86 -10.60
C LYS A 298 -22.62 -12.28 -10.67
N LEU A 299 -22.84 -11.31 -11.54
CA LEU A 299 -24.17 -10.77 -11.82
C LEU A 299 -25.00 -11.82 -12.58
N VAL A 300 -26.26 -11.97 -12.15
CA VAL A 300 -27.23 -12.89 -12.75
C VAL A 300 -28.26 -12.07 -13.51
N ASN A 301 -28.63 -12.54 -14.71
CA ASN A 301 -29.58 -11.87 -15.59
C ASN A 301 -30.89 -11.53 -14.86
N GLY A 302 -31.33 -10.27 -14.92
CA GLY A 302 -32.57 -9.80 -14.32
C GLY A 302 -32.56 -9.71 -12.78
N ARG A 303 -31.46 -10.08 -12.11
CA ARG A 303 -31.38 -10.07 -10.64
C ARG A 303 -30.61 -8.86 -10.14
N GLU A 304 -31.30 -8.04 -9.34
CA GLU A 304 -30.67 -6.97 -8.60
C GLU A 304 -29.79 -7.50 -7.45
N ARG A 305 -28.57 -6.97 -7.34
CA ARG A 305 -27.70 -7.13 -6.18
C ARG A 305 -27.63 -5.83 -5.39
N LYS A 306 -27.83 -5.91 -4.08
CA LYS A 306 -27.77 -4.76 -3.16
C LYS A 306 -26.49 -4.80 -2.34
N MET A 307 -25.73 -3.72 -2.36
CA MET A 307 -24.49 -3.51 -1.60
C MET A 307 -24.78 -2.52 -0.46
N TYR A 308 -25.61 -2.96 0.50
CA TYR A 308 -26.22 -2.10 1.52
C TYR A 308 -25.68 -2.32 2.93
N CYS A 309 -24.78 -3.28 3.13
CA CYS A 309 -24.15 -3.48 4.43
C CYS A 309 -23.12 -2.38 4.69
N PHE A 310 -22.84 -2.13 5.96
CA PHE A 310 -21.77 -1.26 6.43
C PHE A 310 -20.70 -2.09 7.14
N THR A 311 -19.62 -1.45 7.54
CA THR A 311 -18.52 -2.05 8.28
C THR A 311 -18.99 -2.90 9.47
N HIS A 312 -19.86 -2.32 10.31
CA HIS A 312 -20.35 -2.96 11.53
C HIS A 312 -21.26 -4.18 11.28
N ASP A 313 -21.76 -4.38 10.06
CA ASP A 313 -22.51 -5.59 9.69
C ASP A 313 -21.59 -6.80 9.48
N ASN A 314 -20.27 -6.59 9.39
CA ASN A 314 -19.25 -7.64 9.23
C ASN A 314 -19.55 -8.59 8.05
N ASN A 315 -20.02 -8.04 6.93
CA ASN A 315 -20.38 -8.79 5.72
C ASN A 315 -19.78 -8.15 4.46
N PRO A 316 -18.46 -8.31 4.22
CA PRO A 316 -17.74 -7.61 3.16
C PRO A 316 -18.26 -7.89 1.75
N ASP A 317 -18.94 -9.02 1.52
CA ASP A 317 -19.49 -9.39 0.21
C ASP A 317 -20.66 -8.49 -0.21
N TYR A 318 -21.33 -7.86 0.75
CA TYR A 318 -22.50 -6.99 0.54
C TYR A 318 -22.28 -5.56 1.07
N THR A 319 -21.08 -5.26 1.59
CA THR A 319 -20.75 -3.94 2.11
C THR A 319 -20.76 -2.87 1.01
N ALA A 320 -21.21 -1.68 1.35
CA ALA A 320 -21.24 -0.47 0.53
C ALA A 320 -19.83 -0.02 0.09
N ILE A 321 -19.75 0.80 -0.98
CA ILE A 321 -18.48 1.21 -1.59
C ILE A 321 -17.89 2.46 -0.94
N GLY A 322 -16.60 2.44 -0.63
CA GLY A 322 -15.87 3.56 -0.05
C GLY A 322 -15.34 4.58 -1.07
N ASP A 323 -14.59 5.56 -0.57
CA ASP A 323 -14.03 6.67 -1.35
C ASP A 323 -13.01 6.26 -2.41
N ARG A 324 -13.28 6.59 -3.69
CA ARG A 324 -12.41 6.15 -4.81
C ARG A 324 -12.22 4.63 -4.90
N GLN A 325 -13.06 3.87 -4.22
CA GLN A 325 -13.00 2.42 -4.24
C GLN A 325 -13.61 1.89 -5.53
N TYR A 326 -13.18 0.70 -5.93
CA TYR A 326 -13.81 -0.11 -6.97
C TYR A 326 -14.45 -1.35 -6.35
N HIS A 327 -15.71 -1.62 -6.70
CA HIS A 327 -16.32 -2.93 -6.54
C HIS A 327 -16.36 -3.61 -7.90
N HIS A 328 -15.79 -4.80 -8.00
CA HIS A 328 -15.76 -5.56 -9.24
C HIS A 328 -16.77 -6.70 -9.21
N PHE A 329 -17.44 -6.91 -10.32
CA PHE A 329 -18.36 -8.00 -10.58
C PHE A 329 -17.99 -8.68 -11.89
N THR A 330 -18.52 -9.87 -12.10
CA THR A 330 -18.38 -10.58 -13.38
C THR A 330 -19.73 -10.88 -14.00
N LEU A 331 -19.74 -11.02 -15.32
CA LEU A 331 -20.92 -11.34 -16.12
C LEU A 331 -20.50 -12.32 -17.21
N ASP A 332 -21.25 -13.40 -17.41
CA ASP A 332 -21.01 -14.28 -18.56
C ASP A 332 -22.05 -14.00 -19.63
N ILE A 333 -21.59 -13.51 -20.78
CA ILE A 333 -22.45 -13.14 -21.90
C ILE A 333 -22.57 -14.32 -22.88
N PRO A 334 -23.78 -14.85 -23.12
CA PRO A 334 -24.03 -15.89 -24.11
C PRO A 334 -23.66 -15.47 -25.54
N LYS A 335 -23.41 -16.47 -26.40
CA LYS A 335 -23.23 -16.23 -27.84
C LYS A 335 -24.57 -15.79 -28.44
N GLY A 336 -24.53 -14.72 -29.24
CA GLY A 336 -25.71 -14.17 -29.90
C GLY A 336 -26.54 -13.24 -29.02
N THR A 337 -26.03 -12.81 -27.86
CA THR A 337 -26.67 -11.72 -27.11
C THR A 337 -26.60 -10.43 -27.92
N ASP A 338 -27.76 -9.87 -28.24
CA ASP A 338 -27.87 -8.62 -29.01
C ASP A 338 -27.59 -7.38 -28.15
N LYS A 339 -27.87 -7.45 -26.84
CA LYS A 339 -27.80 -6.29 -25.95
C LYS A 339 -27.62 -6.70 -24.51
N VAL A 340 -26.74 -6.01 -23.80
CA VAL A 340 -26.66 -6.01 -22.33
C VAL A 340 -27.02 -4.62 -21.82
N THR A 341 -27.87 -4.55 -20.80
CA THR A 341 -28.14 -3.32 -20.05
C THR A 341 -27.67 -3.51 -18.62
N LEU A 342 -26.78 -2.63 -18.17
CA LEU A 342 -26.36 -2.55 -16.78
C LEU A 342 -27.02 -1.33 -16.13
N GLN A 343 -27.58 -1.52 -14.95
CA GLN A 343 -28.24 -0.46 -14.19
C GLN A 343 -27.59 -0.39 -12.81
N LEU A 344 -27.28 0.83 -12.39
CA LEU A 344 -26.72 1.16 -11.08
C LEU A 344 -27.63 2.22 -10.44
N LYS A 345 -27.98 2.02 -9.17
CA LYS A 345 -28.82 2.94 -8.41
C LYS A 345 -28.25 3.09 -7.01
N ALA A 346 -27.97 4.32 -6.59
CA ALA A 346 -27.72 4.59 -5.18
C ALA A 346 -28.97 4.30 -4.35
N LYS A 347 -28.78 3.91 -3.08
CA LYS A 347 -29.87 3.81 -2.12
C LYS A 347 -30.53 5.20 -1.95
N PRO A 348 -31.86 5.30 -1.77
CA PRO A 348 -32.50 6.57 -1.45
C PRO A 348 -31.79 7.31 -0.31
N GLY A 349 -31.50 8.59 -0.51
CA GLY A 349 -30.68 9.41 0.38
C GLY A 349 -29.19 9.49 0.03
N TYR A 350 -28.73 8.74 -0.97
CA TYR A 350 -27.34 8.74 -1.46
C TYR A 350 -27.25 9.10 -2.96
N SER A 351 -28.27 9.76 -3.51
CA SER A 351 -28.32 10.14 -4.93
C SER A 351 -27.23 11.12 -5.34
N ASP A 352 -26.71 11.90 -4.39
CA ASP A 352 -25.77 13.00 -4.65
C ASP A 352 -24.30 12.54 -4.66
N PHE A 353 -24.07 11.25 -4.38
CA PHE A 353 -22.74 10.64 -4.51
C PHE A 353 -22.52 10.20 -5.96
N ASP A 354 -21.39 10.60 -6.53
CA ASP A 354 -21.00 10.30 -7.89
C ASP A 354 -20.50 8.86 -7.98
N LEU A 355 -21.35 7.99 -8.53
CA LEU A 355 -21.00 6.59 -8.83
C LEU A 355 -20.88 6.39 -10.33
N TYR A 356 -19.80 5.74 -10.76
CA TYR A 356 -19.53 5.39 -12.15
C TYR A 356 -19.72 3.91 -12.39
N LEU A 357 -20.20 3.56 -13.58
CA LEU A 357 -20.41 2.19 -14.02
C LEU A 357 -19.52 1.90 -15.22
N LEU A 358 -18.68 0.88 -15.11
CA LEU A 358 -17.62 0.56 -16.05
C LEU A 358 -17.75 -0.90 -16.48
N ALA A 359 -17.50 -1.23 -17.74
CA ALA A 359 -17.50 -2.60 -18.22
C ALA A 359 -16.41 -2.85 -19.27
N GLN A 360 -15.91 -4.09 -19.29
CA GLN A 360 -14.92 -4.56 -20.27
C GLN A 360 -14.91 -6.09 -20.38
N ALA A 361 -14.67 -6.61 -21.59
CA ALA A 361 -14.49 -8.04 -21.83
C ALA A 361 -13.11 -8.53 -21.33
N GLY A 362 -13.09 -9.68 -20.64
CA GLY A 362 -11.87 -10.46 -20.35
C GLY A 362 -10.94 -9.92 -19.26
N GLN A 363 -11.08 -8.68 -18.81
CA GLN A 363 -10.22 -8.08 -17.77
C GLN A 363 -10.96 -7.04 -16.93
N PHE A 364 -10.43 -6.73 -15.74
CA PHE A 364 -11.01 -5.74 -14.84
C PHE A 364 -11.20 -4.36 -15.50
N ALA A 365 -12.39 -3.79 -15.29
CA ALA A 365 -12.79 -2.52 -15.87
C ALA A 365 -12.46 -1.35 -14.93
N PHE A 366 -11.33 -0.68 -15.15
CA PHE A 366 -10.95 0.54 -14.43
C PHE A 366 -11.28 1.78 -15.24
N LEU A 367 -11.37 2.95 -14.57
CA LEU A 367 -11.71 4.21 -15.24
C LEU A 367 -10.80 4.50 -16.45
N GLY A 368 -9.50 4.17 -16.35
CA GLY A 368 -8.54 4.37 -17.44
C GLY A 368 -8.54 3.29 -18.54
N THR A 369 -9.14 2.12 -18.32
CA THR A 369 -9.03 0.97 -19.26
C THR A 369 -10.34 0.41 -19.77
N ALA A 370 -11.45 0.66 -19.07
CA ALA A 370 -12.77 0.16 -19.45
C ALA A 370 -13.14 0.62 -20.86
N THR A 371 -13.73 -0.29 -21.64
CA THR A 371 -14.19 0.01 -23.01
C THR A 371 -15.54 0.71 -23.00
N ASP A 372 -16.37 0.38 -22.02
CA ASP A 372 -17.75 0.86 -21.90
C ASP A 372 -17.91 1.54 -20.54
N LYS A 373 -18.44 2.76 -20.53
CA LYS A 373 -18.52 3.60 -19.33
C LYS A 373 -19.81 4.41 -19.29
N ALA A 374 -20.42 4.50 -18.13
CA ALA A 374 -21.42 5.51 -17.79
C ALA A 374 -20.84 6.35 -16.64
N LEU A 375 -20.45 7.58 -16.99
CA LEU A 375 -19.85 8.57 -16.11
C LEU A 375 -20.82 9.73 -15.87
N GLY A 376 -20.42 10.69 -15.04
CA GLY A 376 -21.19 11.90 -14.73
C GLY A 376 -21.81 11.85 -13.34
N SER A 377 -22.33 12.99 -12.90
CA SER A 377 -22.74 13.18 -11.51
C SER A 377 -23.90 12.27 -11.08
N GLY A 378 -24.02 12.09 -9.77
CA GLY A 378 -25.07 11.35 -9.09
C GLY A 378 -24.90 9.83 -9.05
N GLY A 379 -25.77 9.19 -8.27
CA GLY A 379 -25.69 7.77 -7.94
C GLY A 379 -26.39 6.82 -8.90
N GLU A 380 -27.02 7.34 -9.95
CA GLU A 380 -27.74 6.54 -10.94
C GLU A 380 -26.97 6.47 -12.26
N LYS A 381 -26.81 5.25 -12.80
CA LYS A 381 -26.20 5.02 -14.11
C LYS A 381 -26.92 3.93 -14.88
N LYS A 382 -26.99 4.11 -16.20
CA LYS A 382 -27.44 3.10 -17.16
C LYS A 382 -26.39 2.98 -18.25
N LEU A 383 -25.88 1.77 -18.45
CA LEU A 383 -24.92 1.46 -19.51
C LEU A 383 -25.53 0.41 -20.43
N VAL A 384 -25.57 0.68 -21.73
CA VAL A 384 -26.11 -0.24 -22.74
C VAL A 384 -24.98 -0.64 -23.68
N ILE A 385 -24.75 -1.94 -23.81
CA ILE A 385 -23.72 -2.53 -24.67
C ILE A 385 -24.44 -3.33 -25.76
N ASN A 386 -24.35 -2.87 -27.00
CA ASN A 386 -24.97 -3.53 -28.15
C ASN A 386 -23.99 -4.52 -28.78
N ASN A 387 -24.50 -5.69 -29.19
CA ASN A 387 -23.75 -6.80 -29.76
C ASN A 387 -22.48 -7.14 -28.96
N PRO A 388 -22.57 -7.34 -27.63
CA PRO A 388 -21.41 -7.63 -26.81
C PRO A 388 -20.70 -8.90 -27.26
N LYS A 389 -19.36 -8.91 -27.12
CA LYS A 389 -18.57 -10.13 -27.32
C LYS A 389 -19.03 -11.21 -26.33
N PRO A 390 -19.21 -12.47 -26.77
CA PRO A 390 -19.54 -13.55 -25.85
C PRO A 390 -18.38 -13.84 -24.90
N GLY A 391 -18.71 -14.42 -23.74
CA GLY A 391 -17.75 -14.84 -22.72
C GLY A 391 -17.77 -13.96 -21.48
N LYS A 392 -16.67 -14.01 -20.72
CA LYS A 392 -16.57 -13.36 -19.42
C LYS A 392 -16.30 -11.87 -19.56
N TRP A 393 -17.15 -11.08 -18.92
CA TRP A 393 -17.02 -9.63 -18.76
C TRP A 393 -16.80 -9.28 -17.30
N TYR A 394 -16.12 -8.16 -17.10
CA TYR A 394 -15.92 -7.55 -15.81
C TYR A 394 -16.67 -6.24 -15.79
N VAL A 395 -17.50 -6.07 -14.77
CA VAL A 395 -18.28 -4.87 -14.51
C VAL A 395 -17.77 -4.26 -13.23
N SER A 396 -17.56 -2.95 -13.18
CA SER A 396 -17.09 -2.29 -11.97
C SER A 396 -17.97 -1.10 -11.64
N VAL A 397 -18.26 -0.95 -10.35
CA VAL A 397 -18.77 0.28 -9.78
C VAL A 397 -17.60 1.01 -9.14
N TYR A 398 -17.47 2.30 -9.44
CA TYR A 398 -16.43 3.15 -8.86
C TYR A 398 -17.08 4.37 -8.21
N CYS A 399 -16.70 4.66 -6.96
CA CYS A 399 -17.19 5.84 -6.25
C CYS A 399 -16.23 7.00 -6.49
N ASP A 400 -16.61 7.99 -7.29
CA ASP A 400 -15.75 9.14 -7.59
C ASP A 400 -15.77 10.20 -6.48
N THR A 401 -16.88 10.26 -5.72
CA THR A 401 -16.96 11.10 -4.52
C THR A 401 -15.89 10.69 -3.52
N THR A 402 -15.22 11.69 -2.96
CA THR A 402 -14.10 11.53 -2.04
C THR A 402 -14.18 12.55 -0.93
N VAL A 403 -13.47 12.29 0.16
CA VAL A 403 -13.18 13.31 1.18
C VAL A 403 -12.27 14.41 0.63
N ASP A 404 -12.39 15.59 1.23
CA ASP A 404 -11.38 16.63 1.14
C ASP A 404 -10.21 16.31 2.07
N THR A 405 -8.99 16.62 1.65
CA THR A 405 -7.79 16.38 2.46
C THR A 405 -7.01 17.66 2.71
N ARG A 406 -6.62 17.89 3.97
CA ARG A 406 -5.70 18.95 4.36
C ARG A 406 -4.47 18.35 5.04
N GLN A 407 -3.28 18.75 4.59
CA GLN A 407 -2.04 18.44 5.29
C GLN A 407 -1.91 19.28 6.56
N THR A 408 -1.53 18.63 7.64
CA THR A 408 -1.29 19.21 8.97
C THR A 408 0.07 18.76 9.49
N ASP A 409 0.50 19.30 10.63
CA ASP A 409 1.79 18.94 11.24
C ASP A 409 1.84 17.49 11.74
N TYR A 410 0.69 16.85 11.95
CA TYR A 410 0.57 15.46 12.43
C TYR A 410 0.15 14.48 11.33
N GLY A 411 -0.01 14.95 10.09
CA GLY A 411 -0.43 14.12 8.97
C GLY A 411 -1.60 14.69 8.19
N THR A 412 -2.38 13.82 7.55
CA THR A 412 -3.54 14.21 6.74
C THR A 412 -4.83 14.23 7.56
N GLN A 413 -5.59 15.32 7.44
CA GLN A 413 -6.92 15.47 8.04
C GLN A 413 -7.99 15.44 6.95
N TYR A 414 -9.10 14.74 7.22
CA TYR A 414 -10.25 14.63 6.30
C TYR A 414 -11.38 15.59 6.67
N SER A 415 -12.08 16.08 5.65
CA SER A 415 -13.29 16.91 5.75
C SER A 415 -14.19 16.70 4.51
N GLY A 416 -15.27 17.48 4.40
CA GLY A 416 -16.20 17.38 3.27
C GLY A 416 -17.16 16.20 3.43
N CYS A 417 -17.32 15.42 2.36
CA CYS A 417 -18.18 14.23 2.35
C CYS A 417 -17.55 13.10 3.16
N LEU A 418 -17.67 13.09 4.48
CA LEU A 418 -17.05 12.08 5.35
C LEU A 418 -17.77 10.73 5.30
N GLU A 419 -19.02 10.70 4.85
CA GLU A 419 -19.87 9.52 4.79
C GLU A 419 -19.28 8.42 3.88
N VAL A 420 -18.53 8.79 2.84
CA VAL A 420 -17.88 7.82 1.94
C VAL A 420 -16.86 6.93 2.65
N LEU A 421 -16.34 7.35 3.81
CA LEU A 421 -15.41 6.55 4.61
C LEU A 421 -16.07 5.32 5.24
N ASN A 422 -17.40 5.37 5.44
CA ASN A 422 -18.19 4.26 5.97
C ASN A 422 -19.04 3.56 4.90
N GLY A 423 -19.05 4.09 3.67
CA GLY A 423 -19.59 3.44 2.49
C GLY A 423 -20.85 4.09 1.93
N VAL A 424 -20.93 4.13 0.60
CA VAL A 424 -22.07 4.61 -0.19
C VAL A 424 -22.88 3.39 -0.67
N PRO A 425 -24.08 3.14 -0.12
CA PRO A 425 -24.88 1.98 -0.49
C PRO A 425 -25.51 2.14 -1.88
N TYR A 426 -25.47 1.07 -2.68
CA TYR A 426 -26.04 1.04 -4.03
C TYR A 426 -26.58 -0.35 -4.40
N SER A 427 -27.35 -0.42 -5.48
CA SER A 427 -27.73 -1.66 -6.14
C SER A 427 -27.27 -1.69 -7.60
N ILE A 428 -26.98 -2.89 -8.09
CA ILE A 428 -26.56 -3.13 -9.47
C ILE A 428 -27.34 -4.30 -10.06
N GLN A 429 -27.73 -4.17 -11.33
CA GLN A 429 -28.43 -5.21 -12.10
C GLN A 429 -27.87 -5.28 -13.52
N ALA A 430 -27.88 -6.49 -14.09
CA ALA A 430 -27.58 -6.74 -15.49
C ALA A 430 -28.76 -7.45 -16.18
N ASP A 431 -29.16 -6.99 -17.35
CA ASP A 431 -30.22 -7.57 -18.20
C ASP A 431 -29.64 -7.89 -19.59
N PHE A 432 -29.72 -9.14 -20.06
CA PHE A 432 -29.10 -9.58 -21.32
C PHE A 432 -29.70 -10.87 -21.91
#